data_AF-A0A8B6BDZ0-F1
#
_entry.id   AF-A0A8B6BDZ0-F1
#
_cell.length_a   1.000
_cell.length_b   1.000
_cell.length_c   1.000
_cell.angle_alpha   90.00
_cell.angle_beta   90.00
_cell.angle_gamma   90.00
#
_symmetry.space_group_name_H-M   'P 1'
#
loop_
_entity.id
_entity.type
_entity.pdbx_description
1 polymer ?
#
loop_
_entity_poly.entity_id
_entity_poly.type
_entity_poly.pdbx_seq_one_letter_code
_entity_poly.pdbx_strand_id
1 'polypeptide(L)'
;MRNLQEDQFDYMDLSDTFLADIEGPGVAFGAGCKGTGVGDCTDNNTICDTGSNKCACSATYYRKNATTCATRIAFGASCKGTGIGDCTDTSNICGGTSKKCECSTTSYKENATTCATKMALNVAFTATQTGQCTDSNAECHATKHTCGCKSTHFVNKAGACHQQVAFNATCVVAEPAKDQCVANTECKKAGGKSPKVNCASGECVSHASCDSGTNKCVCDAGYDPSPIISPTM
;
A
#
# COMPACT_ATOMS: atom_id res chain seq x y z
N MET A 1 84.23 -7.87 -34.02
CA MET A 1 82.84 -7.38 -33.95
C MET A 1 81.96 -8.56 -33.54
N ARG A 2 81.57 -8.63 -32.26
CA ARG A 2 80.61 -9.63 -31.74
C ARG A 2 79.36 -8.88 -31.33
N ASN A 3 78.24 -9.21 -31.96
CA ASN A 3 76.92 -8.69 -31.60
C ASN A 3 76.50 -9.29 -30.26
N LEU A 4 76.21 -8.42 -29.29
CA LEU A 4 75.41 -8.73 -28.12
C LEU A 4 73.95 -8.51 -28.54
N GLN A 5 73.13 -9.56 -28.43
CA GLN A 5 71.70 -9.49 -28.69
C GLN A 5 71.00 -9.46 -27.33
N GLU A 6 70.24 -8.39 -27.11
CA GLU A 6 69.58 -8.02 -25.86
C GLU A 6 68.42 -8.96 -25.51
N ASP A 7 68.30 -9.21 -24.20
CA ASP A 7 67.28 -10.01 -23.55
C ASP A 7 65.88 -9.37 -23.70
N GLN A 8 64.94 -10.09 -24.34
CA GLN A 8 63.52 -9.82 -24.20
C GLN A 8 62.96 -10.59 -23.01
N PHE A 9 62.68 -9.88 -21.92
CA PHE A 9 61.80 -10.35 -20.86
C PHE A 9 60.35 -10.10 -21.28
N ASP A 10 59.65 -11.16 -21.68
CA ASP A 10 58.19 -11.12 -21.83
C ASP A 10 57.54 -10.96 -20.44
N TYR A 11 56.95 -9.78 -20.25
CA TYR A 11 56.11 -9.45 -19.11
C TYR A 11 54.77 -10.17 -19.29
N MET A 12 54.62 -11.37 -18.72
CA MET A 12 53.32 -12.02 -18.64
C MET A 12 52.42 -11.23 -17.68
N ASP A 13 51.39 -10.63 -18.25
CA ASP A 13 50.27 -10.01 -17.57
C ASP A 13 49.54 -11.07 -16.71
N LEU A 14 49.68 -10.96 -15.39
CA LEU A 14 49.01 -11.78 -14.38
C LEU A 14 47.69 -11.14 -13.90
N SER A 15 46.95 -10.44 -14.78
CA SER A 15 45.62 -9.92 -14.44
C SER A 15 44.47 -10.89 -14.71
N ASP A 16 44.72 -12.01 -15.40
CA ASP A 16 43.79 -13.15 -15.42
C ASP A 16 44.03 -14.06 -14.23
N THR A 17 43.70 -13.58 -13.03
CA THR A 17 43.19 -14.48 -11.99
C THR A 17 41.89 -15.08 -12.53
N PHE A 18 42.04 -16.19 -13.24
CA PHE A 18 41.06 -17.25 -13.34
C PHE A 18 40.45 -17.40 -11.93
N LEU A 19 39.25 -16.86 -11.74
CA LEU A 19 38.34 -17.30 -10.70
C LEU A 19 38.06 -18.76 -11.06
N ALA A 20 38.93 -19.66 -10.61
CA ALA A 20 38.64 -21.08 -10.61
C ALA A 20 37.28 -21.20 -9.96
N ASP A 21 36.30 -21.69 -10.73
CA ASP A 21 35.01 -22.10 -10.23
C ASP A 21 35.26 -22.90 -8.95
N ILE A 22 34.97 -22.31 -7.80
CA ILE A 22 34.92 -23.02 -6.54
C ILE A 22 33.65 -23.86 -6.65
N GLU A 23 33.73 -24.95 -7.41
CA GLU A 23 32.75 -26.03 -7.44
C GLU A 23 32.84 -26.80 -6.11
N GLY A 24 32.68 -26.09 -4.99
CA GLY A 24 32.22 -26.72 -3.78
C GLY A 24 30.79 -27.22 -4.01
N PRO A 25 30.36 -28.32 -3.35
CA PRO A 25 28.96 -28.68 -3.38
C PRO A 25 28.18 -27.51 -2.76
N GLY A 26 27.53 -26.71 -3.62
CA GLY A 26 26.68 -25.64 -3.16
C GLY A 26 25.70 -26.16 -2.12
N VAL A 27 25.21 -25.28 -1.25
CA VAL A 27 24.19 -25.66 -0.28
C VAL A 27 22.79 -25.46 -0.86
N ALA A 28 21.84 -26.30 -0.47
CA ALA A 28 20.47 -26.21 -0.95
C ALA A 28 19.79 -24.91 -0.48
N PHE A 29 18.70 -24.53 -1.16
CA PHE A 29 17.86 -23.41 -0.73
C PHE A 29 17.53 -23.47 0.78
N GLY A 30 17.69 -22.34 1.48
CA GLY A 30 17.43 -22.25 2.92
C GLY A 30 18.47 -22.88 3.85
N ALA A 31 19.49 -23.55 3.30
CA ALA A 31 20.65 -24.00 4.05
C ALA A 31 21.63 -22.84 4.29
N GLY A 32 22.49 -23.02 5.30
CA GLY A 32 23.50 -22.04 5.68
C GLY A 32 24.54 -21.85 4.57
N CYS A 33 24.73 -20.62 4.10
CA CYS A 33 25.81 -20.23 3.20
C CYS A 33 26.90 -19.49 3.98
N LYS A 34 28.16 -19.53 3.51
CA LYS A 34 29.33 -19.08 4.27
C LYS A 34 30.02 -17.84 3.69
N GLY A 35 29.61 -17.38 2.51
CA GLY A 35 30.21 -16.26 1.81
C GLY A 35 29.18 -15.37 1.11
N THR A 36 29.61 -14.15 0.80
CA THR A 36 28.85 -13.16 0.02
C THR A 36 28.88 -13.43 -1.50
N GLY A 37 29.46 -14.55 -1.93
CA GLY A 37 29.78 -14.85 -3.31
C GLY A 37 28.69 -15.65 -4.05
N VAL A 38 28.67 -15.49 -5.37
CA VAL A 38 27.94 -16.37 -6.30
C VAL A 38 28.66 -17.72 -6.30
N GLY A 39 27.96 -18.83 -5.99
CA GLY A 39 28.54 -20.19 -5.96
C GLY A 39 28.31 -20.98 -4.67
N ASP A 40 27.92 -20.31 -3.57
CA ASP A 40 27.63 -20.97 -2.30
C ASP A 40 26.33 -21.78 -2.31
N CYS A 41 25.45 -21.54 -3.29
CA CYS A 41 24.14 -22.14 -3.38
C CYS A 41 24.01 -23.01 -4.64
N THR A 42 23.37 -24.18 -4.56
CA THR A 42 23.29 -25.14 -5.68
C THR A 42 22.46 -24.69 -6.88
N ASP A 43 21.54 -23.74 -6.69
CA ASP A 43 20.68 -23.24 -7.76
C ASP A 43 21.27 -21.93 -8.30
N ASN A 44 21.54 -21.86 -9.61
CA ASN A 44 22.12 -20.68 -10.27
C ASN A 44 21.28 -19.40 -10.11
N ASN A 45 20.02 -19.53 -9.68
CA ASN A 45 19.10 -18.43 -9.43
C ASN A 45 18.95 -18.11 -7.94
N THR A 46 19.86 -18.61 -7.10
CA THR A 46 19.94 -18.27 -5.68
C THR A 46 21.18 -17.44 -5.35
N ILE A 47 21.05 -16.61 -4.32
CA ILE A 47 22.12 -15.81 -3.73
C ILE A 47 22.18 -16.09 -2.23
N CYS A 48 23.35 -15.98 -1.62
CA CYS A 48 23.46 -16.02 -0.16
C CYS A 48 22.94 -14.70 0.43
N ASP A 49 21.81 -14.76 1.15
CA ASP A 49 21.32 -13.63 1.91
C ASP A 49 22.18 -13.44 3.15
N THR A 50 22.99 -12.38 3.16
CA THR A 50 23.94 -12.05 4.22
C THR A 50 23.26 -11.71 5.56
N GLY A 51 22.00 -11.30 5.53
CA GLY A 51 21.24 -11.01 6.75
C GLY A 51 20.80 -12.29 7.46
N SER A 52 20.44 -13.34 6.71
CA SER A 52 19.97 -14.61 7.27
C SER A 52 21.01 -15.74 7.22
N ASN A 53 22.15 -15.51 6.57
CA ASN A 53 23.15 -16.51 6.21
C ASN A 53 22.52 -17.73 5.52
N LYS A 54 21.50 -17.52 4.66
CA LYS A 54 20.78 -18.59 3.96
C LYS A 54 20.71 -18.32 2.46
N CYS A 55 20.71 -19.39 1.67
CA CYS A 55 20.42 -19.28 0.24
C CYS A 55 18.96 -18.86 0.01
N ALA A 56 18.79 -17.74 -0.68
CA ALA A 56 17.50 -17.16 -1.09
C ALA A 56 17.45 -17.01 -2.61
N CYS A 57 16.26 -16.96 -3.21
CA CYS A 57 16.16 -16.68 -4.65
C CYS A 57 16.64 -15.26 -4.93
N SER A 58 17.35 -15.06 -6.04
CA SER A 58 17.72 -13.73 -6.50
C SER A 58 16.47 -12.89 -6.85
N ALA A 59 16.63 -11.57 -6.97
CA ALA A 59 15.50 -10.63 -7.02
C ALA A 59 14.45 -10.94 -8.11
N THR A 60 14.86 -11.48 -9.25
CA THR A 60 13.98 -11.81 -10.40
C THR A 60 13.37 -13.21 -10.32
N TYR A 61 13.64 -13.96 -9.25
CA TYR A 61 13.19 -15.32 -9.04
C TYR A 61 12.41 -15.48 -7.73
N TYR A 62 11.64 -16.55 -7.64
CA TYR A 62 10.87 -16.92 -6.46
C TYR A 62 11.01 -18.38 -6.13
N ARG A 63 10.76 -18.71 -4.86
CA ARG A 63 10.83 -20.09 -4.38
C ARG A 63 9.66 -20.89 -4.93
N LYS A 64 9.92 -21.75 -5.92
CA LYS A 64 8.90 -22.64 -6.49
C LYS A 64 8.65 -23.88 -5.64
N ASN A 65 9.69 -24.41 -5.00
CA ASN A 65 9.61 -25.55 -4.10
C ASN A 65 10.76 -25.52 -3.07
N ALA A 66 11.00 -26.63 -2.38
CA ALA A 66 12.01 -26.69 -1.33
C ALA A 66 13.43 -26.36 -1.81
N THR A 67 13.76 -26.65 -3.07
CA THR A 67 15.13 -26.68 -3.61
C THR A 67 15.36 -25.79 -4.83
N THR A 68 14.31 -25.36 -5.54
CA THR A 68 14.43 -24.63 -6.81
C THR A 68 13.80 -23.24 -6.77
N CYS A 69 14.45 -22.32 -7.45
CA CYS A 69 13.91 -21.01 -7.78
C CYS A 69 13.36 -20.99 -9.22
N ALA A 70 12.29 -20.24 -9.46
CA ALA A 70 11.70 -20.05 -10.78
C ALA A 70 11.58 -18.56 -11.10
N THR A 71 11.63 -18.22 -12.38
CA THR A 71 11.54 -16.82 -12.83
C THR A 71 10.18 -16.25 -12.44
N ARG A 72 10.20 -15.06 -11.85
CA ARG A 72 8.97 -14.32 -11.54
C ARG A 72 8.21 -13.97 -12.81
N ILE A 73 6.89 -13.89 -12.69
CA ILE A 73 5.96 -13.73 -13.80
C ILE A 73 5.43 -12.29 -13.81
N ALA A 74 5.35 -11.68 -14.99
CA ALA A 74 4.92 -10.29 -15.14
C ALA A 74 3.46 -10.08 -14.70
N PHE A 75 3.10 -8.83 -14.39
CA PHE A 75 1.73 -8.43 -14.13
C PHE A 75 0.77 -8.90 -15.25
N GLY A 76 -0.41 -9.40 -14.87
CA GLY A 76 -1.44 -9.88 -15.80
C GLY A 76 -1.19 -11.26 -16.41
N ALA A 77 0.03 -11.81 -16.32
CA ALA A 77 0.33 -13.14 -16.80
C ALA A 77 -0.16 -14.23 -15.81
N SER A 78 -0.40 -15.43 -16.35
CA SER A 78 -0.95 -16.54 -15.59
C SER A 78 0.06 -17.08 -14.58
N CYS A 79 -0.40 -17.34 -13.37
CA CYS A 79 0.40 -17.88 -12.27
C CYS A 79 -0.25 -19.16 -11.72
N LYS A 80 0.55 -20.00 -11.06
CA LYS A 80 0.13 -21.36 -10.67
C LYS A 80 -0.15 -21.48 -9.17
N GLY A 81 0.44 -20.63 -8.34
CA GLY A 81 0.27 -20.62 -6.89
C GLY A 81 -0.81 -19.65 -6.39
N THR A 82 -0.95 -19.53 -5.07
CA THR A 82 -1.67 -18.44 -4.42
C THR A 82 -0.68 -17.74 -3.50
N GLY A 83 -0.10 -16.62 -3.93
CA GLY A 83 0.93 -15.94 -3.13
C GLY A 83 1.71 -14.87 -3.87
N ILE A 84 2.56 -14.16 -3.11
CA ILE A 84 3.41 -13.03 -3.56
C ILE A 84 4.64 -13.51 -4.37
N GLY A 85 5.02 -14.79 -4.21
CA GLY A 85 6.22 -15.34 -4.81
C GLY A 85 6.19 -15.30 -6.34
N ASP A 86 5.10 -15.74 -6.95
CA ASP A 86 5.05 -16.00 -8.40
C ASP A 86 5.25 -14.75 -9.27
N CYS A 87 5.01 -13.54 -8.76
CA CYS A 87 4.93 -12.31 -9.55
C CYS A 87 6.20 -11.44 -9.45
N THR A 88 6.50 -10.67 -10.51
CA THR A 88 7.75 -9.86 -10.62
C THR A 88 7.88 -8.74 -9.60
N ASP A 89 6.76 -8.12 -9.24
CA ASP A 89 6.71 -7.01 -8.30
C ASP A 89 6.19 -7.51 -6.95
N THR A 90 6.82 -7.07 -5.86
CA THR A 90 6.39 -7.38 -4.48
C THR A 90 4.99 -6.84 -4.15
N SER A 91 4.54 -5.85 -4.92
CA SER A 91 3.19 -5.29 -4.88
C SER A 91 2.16 -6.16 -5.61
N ASN A 92 2.58 -7.27 -6.21
CA ASN A 92 1.72 -8.18 -6.96
C ASN A 92 1.54 -9.51 -6.21
N ILE A 93 0.35 -10.08 -6.33
CA ILE A 93 -0.01 -11.39 -5.82
C ILE A 93 -0.60 -12.23 -6.95
N CYS A 94 -0.42 -13.55 -6.88
CA CYS A 94 -1.19 -14.43 -7.75
C CYS A 94 -2.65 -14.49 -7.27
N GLY A 95 -3.56 -13.99 -8.10
CA GLY A 95 -4.98 -13.94 -7.79
C GLY A 95 -5.58 -15.34 -7.63
N GLY A 96 -6.24 -15.57 -6.50
CA GLY A 96 -6.79 -16.89 -6.15
C GLY A 96 -7.77 -17.41 -7.19
N THR A 97 -8.63 -16.53 -7.71
CA THR A 97 -9.68 -16.83 -8.71
C THR A 97 -9.21 -16.56 -10.14
N SER A 98 -8.54 -15.44 -10.39
CA SER A 98 -8.11 -15.03 -11.73
C SER A 98 -6.96 -15.90 -12.26
N LYS A 99 -6.19 -16.54 -11.36
CA LYS A 99 -4.93 -17.23 -11.66
C LYS A 99 -3.96 -16.35 -12.45
N LYS A 100 -3.99 -15.04 -12.20
CA LYS A 100 -3.13 -14.03 -12.83
C LYS A 100 -2.44 -13.19 -11.77
N CYS A 101 -1.25 -12.69 -12.10
CA CYS A 101 -0.57 -11.70 -11.27
C CYS A 101 -1.37 -10.39 -11.26
N GLU A 102 -1.89 -10.03 -10.09
CA GLU A 102 -2.72 -8.84 -9.84
C GLU A 102 -2.16 -8.03 -8.68
N CYS A 103 -2.58 -6.78 -8.50
CA CYS A 103 -2.08 -5.97 -7.39
C CYS A 103 -2.56 -6.54 -6.05
N SER A 104 -1.69 -6.50 -5.05
CA SER A 104 -2.02 -6.86 -3.67
C SER A 104 -3.14 -5.98 -3.11
N THR A 105 -3.72 -6.38 -1.97
CA THR A 105 -4.77 -5.59 -1.31
C THR A 105 -4.30 -4.21 -0.85
N THR A 106 -2.99 -4.04 -0.63
CA THR A 106 -2.33 -2.78 -0.25
C THR A 106 -1.81 -2.00 -1.46
N SER A 107 -2.04 -2.47 -2.67
CA SER A 107 -1.55 -1.85 -3.91
C SER A 107 -2.70 -1.65 -4.91
N TYR A 108 -2.50 -0.79 -5.90
CA TYR A 108 -3.46 -0.55 -6.98
C TYR A 108 -2.75 -0.57 -8.33
N LYS A 109 -3.52 -0.81 -9.39
CA LYS A 109 -3.00 -0.85 -10.76
C LYS A 109 -2.72 0.57 -11.24
N GLU A 110 -1.45 0.94 -11.30
CA GLU A 110 -1.03 2.28 -11.76
C GLU A 110 -1.03 2.36 -13.29
N ASN A 111 -0.56 1.31 -13.96
CA ASN A 111 -0.57 1.20 -15.42
C ASN A 111 -0.77 -0.25 -15.86
N ALA A 112 -0.49 -0.56 -17.13
CA ALA A 112 -0.69 -1.90 -17.67
C ALA A 112 0.24 -2.97 -17.06
N THR A 113 1.37 -2.57 -16.45
CA THR A 113 2.45 -3.48 -16.04
C THR A 113 2.88 -3.32 -14.58
N THR A 114 2.54 -2.22 -13.90
CA THR A 114 2.98 -1.93 -12.52
C THR A 114 1.82 -1.73 -11.55
N CYS A 115 2.09 -2.08 -10.30
CA CYS A 115 1.24 -1.77 -9.16
C CYS A 115 1.95 -0.73 -8.29
N ALA A 116 1.20 0.27 -7.84
CA ALA A 116 1.69 1.26 -6.89
C ALA A 116 1.05 1.01 -5.51
N THR A 117 1.73 1.44 -4.45
CA THR A 117 1.22 1.30 -3.08
C THR A 117 0.03 2.24 -2.87
N LYS A 118 -1.02 1.76 -2.22
CA LYS A 118 -2.18 2.58 -1.84
C LYS A 118 -1.77 3.64 -0.81
N MET A 119 -2.41 4.81 -0.87
CA MET A 119 -2.08 5.93 0.01
C MET A 119 -2.92 5.89 1.30
N ALA A 120 -2.26 6.10 2.44
CA ALA A 120 -2.96 6.24 3.70
C ALA A 120 -3.75 7.56 3.78
N LEU A 121 -4.74 7.60 4.67
CA LEU A 121 -5.56 8.79 4.90
C LEU A 121 -4.72 9.99 5.30
N ASN A 122 -5.07 11.16 4.76
CA ASN A 122 -4.40 12.45 4.96
C ASN A 122 -2.91 12.51 4.54
N VAL A 123 -2.38 11.48 3.88
CA VAL A 123 -1.04 11.53 3.30
C VAL A 123 -1.10 12.26 1.96
N ALA A 124 -0.24 13.27 1.80
CA ALA A 124 -0.11 14.01 0.56
C ALA A 124 0.51 13.15 -0.56
N PHE A 125 0.00 13.29 -1.78
CA PHE A 125 0.52 12.65 -2.99
C PHE A 125 0.80 13.69 -4.08
N THR A 126 1.54 13.29 -5.12
CA THR A 126 1.77 14.16 -6.28
C THR A 126 0.56 14.14 -7.23
N ALA A 127 0.32 15.21 -7.97
CA ALA A 127 -0.83 15.31 -8.90
C ALA A 127 -0.89 14.17 -9.95
N THR A 128 0.24 13.52 -10.23
CA THR A 128 0.35 12.38 -11.14
C THR A 128 -0.08 11.05 -10.52
N GLN A 129 -0.17 10.96 -9.19
CA GLN A 129 -0.55 9.76 -8.46
C GLN A 129 -2.06 9.80 -8.19
N THR A 130 -2.86 9.22 -9.09
CA THR A 130 -4.27 8.92 -8.82
C THR A 130 -4.36 7.64 -7.98
N GLY A 131 -3.89 7.74 -6.74
CA GLY A 131 -3.66 6.58 -5.87
C GLY A 131 -4.88 6.16 -5.09
N GLN A 132 -5.38 4.94 -5.32
CA GLN A 132 -6.47 4.39 -4.52
C GLN A 132 -6.08 4.41 -3.04
N CYS A 133 -6.96 4.92 -2.19
CA CYS A 133 -6.72 5.01 -0.77
C CYS A 133 -6.69 3.63 -0.12
N THR A 134 -5.89 3.46 0.94
CA THR A 134 -5.80 2.18 1.68
C THR A 134 -7.15 1.77 2.25
N ASP A 135 -7.94 2.76 2.69
CA ASP A 135 -9.28 2.58 3.21
C ASP A 135 -10.32 2.51 2.08
N SER A 136 -11.18 1.48 2.07
CA SER A 136 -12.22 1.28 1.05
C SER A 136 -13.33 2.35 1.07
N ASN A 137 -13.45 3.07 2.17
CA ASN A 137 -14.40 4.17 2.36
C ASN A 137 -13.75 5.54 2.18
N ALA A 138 -12.51 5.58 1.70
CA ALA A 138 -11.81 6.79 1.32
C ALA A 138 -11.83 7.01 -0.20
N GLU A 139 -11.63 8.26 -0.59
CA GLU A 139 -11.51 8.73 -1.96
C GLU A 139 -10.38 9.76 -2.08
N CYS A 140 -9.88 9.93 -3.31
CA CYS A 140 -8.79 10.85 -3.58
C CYS A 140 -9.34 12.26 -3.80
N HIS A 141 -8.95 13.21 -2.95
CA HIS A 141 -9.27 14.61 -3.17
C HIS A 141 -8.27 15.25 -4.12
N ALA A 142 -8.66 15.39 -5.40
CA ALA A 142 -7.79 15.94 -6.44
C ALA A 142 -7.25 17.34 -6.11
N THR A 143 -8.03 18.19 -5.45
CA THR A 143 -7.63 19.56 -5.08
C THR A 143 -6.65 19.59 -3.91
N LYS A 144 -6.81 18.69 -2.94
CA LYS A 144 -5.95 18.62 -1.75
C LYS A 144 -4.74 17.74 -1.95
N HIS A 145 -4.75 16.93 -3.01
CA HIS A 145 -3.79 15.86 -3.26
C HIS A 145 -3.61 14.94 -2.05
N THR A 146 -4.73 14.54 -1.42
CA THR A 146 -4.75 13.67 -0.24
C THR A 146 -5.88 12.65 -0.33
N CYS A 147 -5.71 11.51 0.33
CA CYS A 147 -6.82 10.59 0.59
C CYS A 147 -7.67 11.11 1.75
N GLY A 148 -8.98 11.24 1.55
CA GLY A 148 -9.93 11.58 2.60
C GLY A 148 -11.14 10.66 2.57
N CYS A 149 -11.95 10.67 3.62
CA CYS A 149 -13.17 9.86 3.62
C CYS A 149 -14.15 10.35 2.56
N LYS A 150 -14.89 9.40 1.96
CA LYS A 150 -16.06 9.71 1.14
C LYS A 150 -16.99 10.64 1.91
N SER A 151 -17.77 11.46 1.21
CA SER A 151 -18.66 12.46 1.82
C SER A 151 -19.67 11.90 2.85
N THR A 152 -19.97 10.60 2.80
CA THR A 152 -20.86 9.90 3.73
C THR A 152 -20.12 9.25 4.91
N HIS A 153 -18.83 9.52 5.08
CA HIS A 153 -17.95 8.89 6.06
C HIS A 153 -17.11 9.94 6.81
N PHE A 154 -16.58 9.57 7.97
CA PHE A 154 -15.71 10.39 8.81
C PHE A 154 -14.48 9.60 9.28
N VAL A 155 -13.40 10.31 9.61
CA VAL A 155 -12.16 9.68 10.13
C VAL A 155 -12.34 9.43 11.63
N ASN A 156 -12.22 8.18 12.04
CA ASN A 156 -12.32 7.76 13.44
C ASN A 156 -10.97 7.97 14.17
N LYS A 157 -10.90 7.70 15.48
CA LYS A 157 -9.66 7.83 16.27
C LYS A 157 -8.54 6.88 15.81
N ALA A 158 -8.90 5.74 15.24
CA ALA A 158 -7.96 4.78 14.68
C ALA A 158 -7.44 5.20 13.29
N GLY A 159 -7.91 6.32 12.74
CA GLY A 159 -7.51 6.81 11.42
C GLY A 159 -8.14 6.02 10.26
N ALA A 160 -9.33 5.45 10.44
CA ALA A 160 -10.13 4.75 9.43
C ALA A 160 -11.43 5.51 9.11
N CYS A 161 -11.99 5.29 7.92
CA CYS A 161 -13.22 5.92 7.48
C CYS A 161 -14.45 5.09 7.89
N HIS A 162 -15.25 5.67 8.78
CA HIS A 162 -16.51 5.10 9.27
C HIS A 162 -17.71 5.81 8.69
N GLN A 163 -18.79 5.07 8.44
CA GLN A 163 -20.02 5.63 7.91
C GLN A 163 -20.62 6.63 8.90
N GLN A 164 -21.01 7.81 8.40
CA GLN A 164 -21.77 8.77 9.19
C GLN A 164 -23.17 8.22 9.51
N VAL A 165 -23.68 8.50 10.72
CA VAL A 165 -24.98 8.08 11.23
C VAL A 165 -25.99 9.23 11.20
N ALA A 166 -27.25 8.92 10.87
CA ALA A 166 -28.30 9.94 10.74
C ALA A 166 -28.62 10.65 12.07
N PHE A 167 -29.38 11.75 12.01
CA PHE A 167 -29.92 12.39 13.22
C PHE A 167 -30.63 11.39 14.13
N ASN A 168 -30.53 11.55 15.45
CA ASN A 168 -31.13 10.65 16.44
C ASN A 168 -30.70 9.18 16.35
N ALA A 169 -29.85 8.80 15.40
CA ALA A 169 -29.28 7.47 15.34
C ALA A 169 -28.26 7.31 16.47
N THR A 170 -28.07 6.06 16.89
CA THR A 170 -27.10 5.70 17.90
C THR A 170 -25.70 5.95 17.37
N CYS A 171 -24.91 6.74 18.09
CA CYS A 171 -23.50 6.94 17.80
C CYS A 171 -22.66 5.74 18.21
N VAL A 172 -21.45 5.69 17.69
CA VAL A 172 -20.42 4.78 18.19
C VAL A 172 -19.66 5.48 19.33
N VAL A 173 -19.93 5.06 20.56
CA VAL A 173 -19.43 5.68 21.81
C VAL A 173 -17.89 5.65 21.93
N ALA A 174 -17.24 4.75 21.19
CA ALA A 174 -15.78 4.59 21.20
C ALA A 174 -15.03 5.68 20.40
N GLU A 175 -15.74 6.49 19.62
CA GLU A 175 -15.15 7.34 18.58
C GLU A 175 -15.27 8.84 18.90
N PRO A 176 -14.48 9.73 18.27
CA PRO A 176 -14.62 11.17 18.51
C PRO A 176 -16.02 11.60 18.05
N ALA A 177 -16.77 12.23 18.96
CA ALA A 177 -18.20 12.50 18.84
C ALA A 177 -18.57 13.52 17.75
N LYS A 178 -17.61 14.32 17.25
CA LYS A 178 -17.90 15.53 16.48
C LYS A 178 -18.19 15.29 15.00
N ASP A 179 -17.77 14.17 14.43
CA ASP A 179 -17.87 13.94 12.98
C ASP A 179 -18.75 12.73 12.61
N GLN A 180 -19.38 12.08 13.59
CA GLN A 180 -20.15 10.87 13.35
C GLN A 180 -21.49 11.13 12.65
N CYS A 181 -22.04 12.35 12.72
CA CYS A 181 -23.40 12.63 12.27
C CYS A 181 -23.44 13.03 10.78
N VAL A 182 -24.46 12.56 10.03
CA VAL A 182 -24.61 12.83 8.58
C VAL A 182 -24.85 14.32 8.32
N ALA A 183 -24.19 14.85 7.28
CA ALA A 183 -24.48 16.17 6.73
C ALA A 183 -25.98 16.31 6.44
N ASN A 184 -26.59 17.48 6.72
CA ASN A 184 -28.02 17.79 6.52
C ASN A 184 -28.96 17.52 7.70
N THR A 185 -28.41 17.38 8.90
CA THR A 185 -29.21 17.56 10.11
C THR A 185 -29.21 19.03 10.47
N GLU A 186 -30.14 19.79 9.90
CA GLU A 186 -30.25 21.24 10.14
C GLU A 186 -30.63 21.49 11.61
N CYS A 187 -29.62 21.77 12.43
CA CYS A 187 -29.79 22.36 13.74
C CYS A 187 -29.96 23.88 13.56
N LYS A 188 -31.14 24.43 13.87
CA LYS A 188 -31.42 25.88 13.81
C LYS A 188 -31.16 26.49 15.18
N LYS A 189 -30.54 27.66 15.25
CA LYS A 189 -30.37 28.38 16.51
C LYS A 189 -31.73 28.65 17.15
N ALA A 190 -31.91 28.25 18.41
CA ALA A 190 -33.16 28.43 19.15
C ALA A 190 -33.54 29.93 19.17
N GLY A 191 -34.67 30.27 18.53
CA GLY A 191 -35.17 31.65 18.45
C GLY A 191 -34.56 32.57 17.37
N GLY A 192 -33.73 32.07 16.45
CA GLY A 192 -33.12 32.87 15.37
C GLY A 192 -33.71 32.62 13.97
N LYS A 193 -33.82 33.67 13.15
CA LYS A 193 -34.06 33.53 11.69
C LYS A 193 -32.90 32.72 11.09
N SER A 194 -33.20 31.66 10.34
CA SER A 194 -32.20 30.84 9.66
C SER A 194 -31.26 31.72 8.84
N PRO A 195 -29.95 31.74 9.10
CA PRO A 195 -29.02 32.35 8.16
C PRO A 195 -29.09 31.54 6.86
N LYS A 196 -29.33 32.24 5.73
CA LYS A 196 -29.16 31.65 4.40
C LYS A 196 -27.67 31.39 4.21
N VAL A 197 -27.22 30.19 4.55
CA VAL A 197 -25.85 29.74 4.27
C VAL A 197 -25.91 28.91 2.99
N ASN A 198 -25.31 29.45 1.93
CA ASN A 198 -25.06 28.71 0.69
C ASN A 198 -23.98 27.66 1.00
N CYS A 199 -24.36 26.41 1.21
CA CYS A 199 -23.43 25.30 1.42
C CYS A 199 -22.89 24.78 0.09
N ALA A 200 -21.83 25.41 -0.43
CA ALA A 200 -21.12 24.95 -1.64
C ALA A 200 -19.94 23.99 -1.34
N SER A 201 -19.66 23.67 -0.08
CA SER A 201 -18.61 22.72 0.31
C SER A 201 -19.04 21.99 1.58
N GLY A 202 -19.26 20.68 1.50
CA GLY A 202 -19.79 19.85 2.58
C GLY A 202 -18.91 19.77 3.83
N GLU A 203 -19.04 20.76 4.71
CA GLU A 203 -18.57 20.73 6.09
C GLU A 203 -19.78 20.47 7.02
N CYS A 204 -19.81 19.33 7.72
CA CYS A 204 -20.89 18.92 8.61
C CYS A 204 -21.03 19.71 9.93
N VAL A 205 -20.39 20.84 10.21
CA VAL A 205 -19.79 20.90 11.56
C VAL A 205 -20.25 21.99 12.54
N SER A 206 -21.16 22.92 12.25
CA SER A 206 -21.25 24.02 13.22
C SER A 206 -21.93 23.66 14.54
N HIS A 207 -22.96 22.80 14.60
CA HIS A 207 -23.79 22.63 15.81
C HIS A 207 -24.48 21.27 16.04
N ALA A 208 -23.86 20.13 15.70
CA ALA A 208 -24.37 18.81 16.09
C ALA A 208 -23.23 17.90 16.55
N SER A 209 -23.41 17.21 17.67
CA SER A 209 -22.42 16.34 18.28
C SER A 209 -23.07 15.10 18.91
N CYS A 210 -22.28 14.03 19.11
CA CYS A 210 -22.78 12.90 19.86
C CYS A 210 -22.91 13.22 21.36
N ASP A 211 -24.12 13.10 21.89
CA ASP A 211 -24.39 13.24 23.31
C ASP A 211 -23.93 12.01 24.09
N SER A 212 -23.01 12.21 25.03
CA SER A 212 -22.43 11.13 25.84
C SER A 212 -23.40 10.46 26.83
N GLY A 213 -24.54 11.09 27.14
CA GLY A 213 -25.53 10.54 28.07
C GLY A 213 -26.55 9.61 27.37
N THR A 214 -26.88 9.94 26.12
CA THR A 214 -27.91 9.24 25.33
C THR A 214 -27.34 8.42 24.19
N ASN A 215 -26.06 8.59 23.86
CA ASN A 215 -25.38 8.00 22.69
C ASN A 215 -26.09 8.32 21.38
N LYS A 216 -26.62 9.54 21.24
CA LYS A 216 -27.34 9.98 20.05
C LYS A 216 -26.70 11.23 19.46
N CYS A 217 -26.78 11.36 18.15
CA CYS A 217 -26.50 12.63 17.47
C CYS A 217 -27.55 13.67 17.88
N VAL A 218 -27.12 14.70 18.61
CA VAL A 218 -27.97 15.82 19.05
C VAL A 218 -27.40 17.15 18.55
N CYS A 219 -28.23 18.20 18.53
CA CYS A 219 -27.75 19.55 18.29
C CYS A 219 -26.96 20.08 19.50
N ASP A 220 -25.91 20.87 19.25
CA ASP A 220 -25.17 21.58 20.29
C ASP A 220 -26.10 22.54 21.05
N ALA A 221 -25.74 22.86 22.30
CA ALA A 221 -26.54 23.75 23.15
C ALA A 221 -26.86 25.08 22.45
N GLY A 222 -28.15 25.44 22.40
CA GLY A 222 -28.64 26.64 21.73
C GLY A 222 -29.13 26.41 20.29
N TYR A 223 -29.18 25.16 19.84
CA TYR A 223 -29.72 24.78 18.54
C TYR A 223 -30.83 23.73 18.67
N ASP A 224 -31.92 23.92 17.94
CA ASP A 224 -33.08 23.04 17.86
C ASP A 224 -33.07 22.25 16.54
N PRO A 225 -33.47 20.96 16.56
CA PRO A 225 -33.61 20.19 15.34
C PRO A 225 -34.74 20.76 14.49
N SER A 226 -34.43 21.14 13.25
CA SER A 226 -35.50 21.44 12.30
C SER A 226 -36.06 20.15 11.71
N PRO A 227 -37.39 20.04 11.56
CA PRO A 227 -37.95 18.97 10.74
C PRO A 227 -37.37 19.12 9.33
N ILE A 228 -36.70 18.06 8.85
CA ILE A 228 -36.24 17.98 7.47
C ILE A 228 -37.51 17.98 6.62
N ILE A 229 -37.79 19.11 5.98
CA ILE A 229 -38.84 19.18 4.97
C ILE A 229 -38.23 18.52 3.74
N SER A 230 -38.44 17.23 3.57
CA SER A 230 -38.06 16.54 2.33
C SER A 230 -38.66 17.32 1.16
N PRO A 231 -37.87 17.73 0.15
CA PRO A 231 -38.45 18.31 -1.05
C PRO A 231 -39.34 17.24 -1.67
N THR A 232 -40.66 17.49 -1.66
CA THR A 232 -41.60 16.75 -2.50
C THR A 232 -41.13 16.91 -3.94
N MET A 233 -40.67 15.82 -4.54
CA MET A 233 -40.43 15.71 -5.99
C MET A 233 -41.75 15.78 -6.75
#